data_AF-A0A928LFF5-F1
#
_entry.id   AF-A0A928LFF5-F1
#
_cell.length_a   1.000
_cell.length_b   1.000
_cell.length_c   1.000
_cell.angle_alpha   90.00
_cell.angle_beta   90.00
_cell.angle_gamma   90.00
#
_symmetry.space_group_name_H-M   'P 1'
#
loop_
_entity.id
_entity.type
_entity.pdbx_description
1 polymer ?
#
loop_
_entity_poly.entity_id
_entity_poly.type
_entity_poly.pdbx_seq_one_letter_code
_entity_poly.pdbx_strand_id
1 'polypeptide(L)'
;MYAMKPILEPDVLDLLNNGRFDGEMEGYILSDGADLFGWSLFRIDGDVTTMLDILPPNEMFMDGLIRASVAYGEARGATKFTFNKDNEHFMKYKRIFFDEEGDVISNDKLFTPCEGE
;
A
#
# COMPACT_ATOMS: atom_id res chain seq x y z
N MET A 1 -30.99 -12.53 10.88
CA MET A 1 -29.71 -13.14 11.28
C MET A 1 -28.77 -13.03 10.10
N TYR A 2 -27.73 -12.20 10.19
CA TYR A 2 -26.69 -12.16 9.15
C TYR A 2 -25.71 -13.31 9.43
N ALA A 3 -25.51 -14.19 8.45
CA ALA A 3 -24.54 -15.27 8.54
C ALA A 3 -23.27 -14.84 7.83
N MET A 4 -22.18 -14.69 8.58
CA MET A 4 -20.85 -14.44 8.02
C MET A 4 -20.38 -15.74 7.36
N LYS A 5 -20.10 -15.69 6.05
CA LYS A 5 -19.41 -16.78 5.36
C LYS A 5 -17.92 -16.46 5.33
N PRO A 6 -17.04 -17.44 5.57
CA PRO A 6 -15.62 -17.25 5.32
C PRO A 6 -15.41 -16.89 3.85
N ILE A 7 -14.61 -15.86 3.60
CA ILE A 7 -14.18 -15.42 2.28
C ILE A 7 -12.78 -16.00 2.03
N LEU A 8 -12.50 -16.46 0.81
CA LEU A 8 -11.15 -16.93 0.46
C LEU A 8 -10.24 -15.72 0.20
N GLU A 9 -8.93 -15.84 0.46
CA GLU A 9 -7.98 -14.72 0.23
C GLU A 9 -8.04 -14.15 -1.21
N PRO A 10 -8.15 -14.95 -2.29
CA PRO A 10 -8.31 -14.41 -3.64
C PRO A 10 -9.59 -13.57 -3.81
N ASP A 11 -10.69 -13.97 -3.15
CA ASP A 11 -11.97 -13.27 -3.25
C ASP A 11 -11.92 -11.89 -2.54
N VAL A 12 -11.02 -11.71 -1.56
CA VAL A 12 -10.80 -10.42 -0.90
C VAL A 12 -10.14 -9.43 -1.86
N LEU A 13 -9.16 -9.89 -2.65
CA LEU A 13 -8.53 -9.06 -3.70
C LEU A 13 -9.54 -8.60 -4.73
N ASP A 14 -10.38 -9.52 -5.22
CA ASP A 14 -11.41 -9.20 -6.20
C ASP A 14 -12.43 -8.21 -5.63
N LEU A 15 -12.84 -8.37 -4.36
CA LEU A 15 -13.76 -7.48 -3.68
C LEU A 15 -13.16 -6.08 -3.47
N LEU A 16 -11.89 -5.99 -3.10
CA LEU A 16 -11.20 -4.71 -2.95
C LEU A 16 -10.96 -4.05 -4.30
N ASN A 17 -10.53 -4.78 -5.33
CA ASN A 17 -10.32 -4.23 -6.67
C ASN A 17 -11.66 -3.73 -7.25
N ASN A 18 -12.73 -4.52 -7.15
CA ASN A 18 -14.07 -4.20 -7.66
C ASN A 18 -14.06 -3.70 -9.13
N GLY A 19 -13.13 -4.23 -9.94
CA GLY A 19 -12.94 -3.84 -11.34
C GLY A 19 -12.40 -2.42 -11.56
N ARG A 20 -11.83 -1.77 -10.53
CA ARG A 20 -11.27 -0.42 -10.62
C ARG A 20 -9.90 -0.38 -11.28
N PHE A 21 -9.15 -1.48 -11.23
CA PHE A 21 -7.80 -1.59 -11.79
C PHE A 21 -7.68 -2.80 -12.73
N ASP A 22 -7.03 -2.57 -13.88
CA ASP A 22 -6.68 -3.61 -14.85
C ASP A 22 -5.35 -4.31 -14.47
N GLY A 23 -5.26 -5.63 -14.71
CA GLY A 23 -4.07 -6.45 -14.46
C GLY A 23 -4.19 -7.42 -13.28
N GLU A 24 -3.21 -8.32 -13.13
CA GLU A 24 -3.14 -9.26 -12.01
C GLU A 24 -2.70 -8.52 -10.74
N MET A 25 -3.49 -8.60 -9.67
CA MET A 25 -3.20 -7.95 -8.39
C MET A 25 -2.40 -8.91 -7.49
N GLU A 26 -1.21 -8.49 -7.06
CA GLU A 26 -0.23 -9.36 -6.38
C GLU A 26 -0.43 -9.48 -4.86
N GLY A 27 -1.23 -8.61 -4.25
CA GLY A 27 -1.47 -8.68 -2.82
C GLY A 27 -2.28 -7.52 -2.23
N TYR A 28 -2.76 -7.77 -1.02
CA TYR A 28 -3.43 -6.79 -0.18
C TYR A 28 -2.89 -6.93 1.24
N ILE A 29 -2.93 -5.84 2.00
CA ILE A 29 -2.68 -5.85 3.43
C ILE A 29 -4.00 -5.63 4.14
N LEU A 30 -4.32 -6.40 5.18
CA LEU A 30 -5.43 -6.15 6.09
C LEU A 30 -4.86 -5.92 7.49
N SER A 31 -5.20 -4.80 8.09
CA SER A 31 -4.98 -4.62 9.53
C SER A 31 -6.13 -5.24 10.32
N ASP A 32 -5.79 -6.09 11.30
CA ASP A 32 -6.73 -6.79 12.17
C ASP A 32 -7.17 -5.90 13.36
N GLY A 33 -8.44 -5.99 13.74
CA GLY A 33 -9.06 -5.21 14.81
C GLY A 33 -10.21 -4.31 14.34
N ALA A 34 -11.31 -4.28 15.11
CA ALA A 34 -12.53 -3.54 14.76
C ALA A 34 -12.31 -2.04 14.54
N ASP A 35 -11.39 -1.43 15.31
CA ASP A 35 -11.03 -0.01 15.21
C ASP A 35 -9.76 0.23 14.38
N LEU A 36 -9.17 -0.84 13.83
CA LEU A 36 -7.93 -0.84 13.07
C LEU A 36 -8.16 -1.37 11.65
N PHE A 37 -9.41 -1.47 11.18
CA PHE A 37 -9.68 -1.99 9.85
C PHE A 37 -9.15 -1.04 8.77
N GLY A 38 -8.26 -1.54 7.93
CA GLY A 38 -7.71 -0.81 6.80
C GLY A 38 -6.93 -1.72 5.87
N TRP A 39 -6.67 -1.23 4.67
CA TRP A 39 -6.04 -2.01 3.63
C TRP A 39 -5.23 -1.19 2.64
N SER A 40 -4.32 -1.86 1.94
CA SER A 40 -3.61 -1.30 0.78
C SER A 40 -3.61 -2.30 -0.36
N LEU A 41 -3.78 -1.79 -1.58
CA LEU A 41 -3.63 -2.51 -2.83
C LEU A 41 -2.36 -2.05 -3.52
N PHE A 42 -1.57 -3.00 -3.99
CA PHE A 42 -0.34 -2.75 -4.72
C PHE A 42 -0.09 -3.86 -5.74
N ARG A 43 0.81 -3.58 -6.68
CA ARG A 43 1.35 -4.56 -7.62
C ARG A 43 2.86 -4.40 -7.72
N ILE A 44 3.54 -5.42 -8.24
CA ILE A 44 4.98 -5.39 -8.44
C ILE A 44 5.26 -5.47 -9.94
N ASP A 45 5.76 -4.38 -10.49
CA ASP A 45 6.13 -4.27 -11.91
C ASP A 45 7.66 -4.24 -12.01
N GLY A 46 8.29 -5.40 -12.22
CA GLY A 46 9.75 -5.49 -12.29
C GLY A 46 10.43 -5.12 -10.97
N ASP A 47 11.21 -4.04 -10.94
CA ASP A 47 11.91 -3.56 -9.75
C ASP A 47 11.10 -2.51 -8.94
N VAL A 48 9.83 -2.29 -9.28
CA VAL A 48 8.99 -1.24 -8.68
C VAL A 48 7.72 -1.81 -8.04
N THR A 49 7.51 -1.51 -6.76
CA THR A 49 6.22 -1.69 -6.09
C THR A 49 5.31 -0.49 -6.36
N THR A 50 4.23 -0.69 -7.12
CA THR A 50 3.26 0.35 -7.44
C THR A 50 2.09 0.30 -6.46
N MET A 51 1.95 1.33 -5.63
CA MET A 51 0.83 1.50 -4.70
C MET A 51 -0.40 2.00 -5.45
N LEU A 52 -1.47 1.21 -5.49
CA LEU A 52 -2.64 1.45 -6.34
C LEU A 52 -3.77 2.17 -5.59
N ASP A 53 -4.08 1.70 -4.40
CA ASP A 53 -5.13 2.28 -3.55
C ASP A 53 -4.85 1.96 -2.08
N ILE A 54 -5.44 2.76 -1.18
CA ILE A 54 -5.27 2.61 0.26
C ILE A 54 -6.50 3.13 0.99
N LEU A 55 -6.93 2.38 1.99
CA LEU A 55 -7.88 2.83 2.99
C LEU A 55 -7.27 2.59 4.36
N PRO A 56 -6.56 3.58 4.93
CA PRO A 56 -6.02 3.42 6.26
C PRO A 56 -7.16 3.56 7.31
N PRO A 57 -7.09 2.89 8.47
CA PRO A 57 -8.06 3.07 9.56
C PRO A 57 -8.13 4.53 10.03
N ASN A 58 -6.97 5.19 10.05
CA ASN A 58 -6.80 6.64 10.19
C ASN A 58 -5.41 7.06 9.64
N GLU A 59 -5.13 8.35 9.55
CA GLU A 59 -3.89 8.87 8.93
C GLU A 59 -2.60 8.33 9.58
N MET A 60 -2.61 7.96 10.86
CA MET A 60 -1.42 7.44 11.56
C MET A 60 -0.97 6.07 11.04
N PHE A 61 -1.88 5.29 10.47
CA PHE A 61 -1.60 3.93 9.98
C PHE A 61 -1.18 3.89 8.51
N MET A 62 -1.26 5.02 7.81
CA MET A 62 -0.92 5.11 6.39
C MET A 62 0.52 4.69 6.11
N ASP A 63 1.46 5.19 6.91
CA ASP A 63 2.88 4.86 6.81
C ASP A 63 3.14 3.36 6.99
N GLY A 64 2.49 2.72 7.96
CA GLY A 64 2.61 1.29 8.22
C GLY A 64 2.14 0.43 7.06
N LEU A 65 1.00 0.76 6.45
CA LEU A 65 0.46 0.06 5.28
C LEU A 65 1.38 0.21 4.05
N ILE A 66 1.94 1.40 3.84
CA ILE A 66 2.90 1.65 2.74
C ILE A 66 4.18 0.84 2.97
N ARG A 67 4.78 0.93 4.15
CA ARG A 67 6.00 0.17 4.51
C ARG A 67 5.82 -1.33 4.34
N ALA A 68 4.69 -1.86 4.80
CA ALA A 68 4.44 -3.28 4.69
C ALA A 68 4.26 -3.73 3.23
N SER A 69 3.63 -2.91 2.38
CA SER A 69 3.48 -3.17 0.94
C SER A 69 4.83 -3.13 0.22
N VAL A 70 5.64 -2.12 0.52
CA VAL A 70 6.99 -1.97 -0.03
C VAL A 70 7.90 -3.12 0.42
N ALA A 71 7.87 -3.51 1.70
CA ALA A 71 8.64 -4.64 2.21
C ALA A 71 8.25 -5.97 1.54
N TYR A 72 6.96 -6.18 1.24
CA TYR A 72 6.50 -7.36 0.49
C TYR A 72 7.07 -7.39 -0.94
N GLY A 73 7.12 -6.23 -1.60
CA GLY A 73 7.75 -6.10 -2.91
C GLY A 73 9.27 -6.28 -2.87
N GLU A 74 9.93 -5.75 -1.84
CA GLU A 74 11.37 -5.91 -1.63
C GLU A 74 11.77 -7.38 -1.46
N ALA A 75 10.97 -8.16 -0.72
CA ALA A 75 11.14 -9.61 -0.60
C ALA A 75 11.02 -10.35 -1.95
N ARG A 76 10.47 -9.71 -2.99
CA ARG A 76 10.33 -10.22 -4.36
C ARG A 76 11.28 -9.56 -5.37
N GLY A 77 12.21 -8.72 -4.89
CA GLY A 77 13.24 -8.09 -5.72
C GLY A 77 12.93 -6.67 -6.18
N ALA A 78 11.82 -6.06 -5.74
CA ALA A 78 11.60 -4.64 -5.96
C ALA A 78 12.61 -3.81 -5.16
N THR A 79 13.16 -2.77 -5.77
CA THR A 79 14.14 -1.86 -5.12
C THR A 79 13.59 -0.44 -4.96
N LYS A 80 12.44 -0.18 -5.57
CA LYS A 80 11.79 1.12 -5.60
C LYS A 80 10.29 0.95 -5.40
N PHE A 81 9.62 2.05 -5.13
CA PHE A 81 8.17 2.14 -5.08
C PHE A 81 7.66 3.42 -5.73
N THR A 82 6.40 3.42 -6.11
CA THR A 82 5.70 4.59 -6.65
C THR A 82 4.24 4.59 -6.20
N PHE A 83 3.59 5.74 -6.35
CA PHE A 83 2.21 5.95 -5.94
C PHE A 83 1.31 6.22 -7.14
N ASN A 84 0.11 5.66 -7.11
CA ASN A 84 -0.97 6.09 -7.98
C ASN A 84 -1.27 7.58 -7.73
N LYS A 85 -1.06 8.41 -8.75
CA LYS A 85 -1.21 9.87 -8.69
C LYS A 85 -2.65 10.33 -8.57
N ASP A 86 -3.60 9.48 -8.93
CA ASP A 86 -5.03 9.78 -8.85
C ASP A 86 -5.60 9.58 -7.43
N ASN A 87 -4.81 9.03 -6.50
CA ASN A 87 -5.20 8.87 -5.09
C ASN A 87 -4.68 10.04 -4.24
N GLU A 88 -5.59 10.86 -3.72
CA GLU A 88 -5.26 12.05 -2.92
C GLU A 88 -4.52 11.73 -1.61
N HIS A 89 -4.82 10.59 -0.97
CA HIS A 89 -4.12 10.19 0.26
C HIS A 89 -2.64 9.95 -0.03
N PHE A 90 -2.32 9.25 -1.13
CA PHE A 90 -0.93 9.02 -1.51
C PHE A 90 -0.23 10.33 -1.88
N MET A 91 -0.89 11.24 -2.60
CA MET A 91 -0.28 12.52 -2.96
C MET A 91 -0.02 13.39 -1.73
N LYS A 92 -0.93 13.40 -0.75
CA LYS A 92 -0.72 14.05 0.54
C LYS A 92 0.48 13.44 1.28
N TYR A 93 0.53 12.12 1.39
CA TYR A 93 1.63 11.42 2.07
C TYR A 93 2.97 11.65 1.37
N LYS A 94 3.03 11.50 0.04
CA LYS A 94 4.24 11.78 -0.76
C LYS A 94 4.75 13.19 -0.51
N ARG A 95 3.88 14.19 -0.52
CA ARG A 95 4.26 15.59 -0.27
C ARG A 95 4.82 15.82 1.15
N ILE A 96 4.39 15.06 2.15
CA ILE A 96 4.88 15.22 3.52
C ILE A 96 6.25 14.57 3.71
N PHE A 97 6.46 13.38 3.16
CA PHE A 97 7.64 12.56 3.45
C PHE A 97 8.67 12.51 2.32
N PHE A 98 8.29 12.90 1.10
CA PHE A 98 9.06 12.70 -0.14
C PHE A 98 8.89 13.88 -1.11
N ASP A 99 8.73 15.11 -0.61
CA ASP A 99 8.46 16.31 -1.44
C ASP A 99 9.57 16.57 -2.47
N GLU A 100 10.82 16.29 -2.11
CA GLU A 100 12.00 16.48 -2.97
C GLU A 100 12.25 15.30 -3.91
N GLU A 101 11.54 14.19 -3.74
CA GLU A 101 11.76 12.97 -4.51
C GLU A 101 10.93 12.94 -5.80
N GLY A 102 11.47 12.23 -6.80
CA GLY A 102 10.77 11.97 -8.06
C GLY A 102 9.50 11.12 -7.88
N ASP A 103 8.89 10.72 -9.00
CA ASP A 103 7.69 9.87 -8.96
C ASP A 103 7.99 8.44 -8.53
N VAL A 104 9.22 7.97 -8.75
CA VAL A 104 9.69 6.64 -8.34
C VAL A 104 10.73 6.86 -7.25
N ILE A 105 10.48 6.31 -6.07
CA ILE A 105 11.24 6.53 -4.84
C ILE A 105 11.99 5.24 -4.51
N SER A 106 13.23 5.36 -4.06
CA SER A 106 14.02 4.20 -3.65
C SER A 106 13.56 3.67 -2.29
N ASN A 107 13.55 2.35 -2.09
CA ASN A 107 13.03 1.73 -0.86
C ASN A 107 13.83 2.16 0.39
N ASP A 108 15.13 2.45 0.25
CA ASP A 108 16.00 2.93 1.34
C ASP A 108 15.50 4.22 1.98
N LYS A 109 14.91 5.13 1.20
CA LYS A 109 14.31 6.39 1.67
C LYS A 109 13.11 6.16 2.59
N LEU A 110 12.41 5.04 2.42
CA LEU A 110 11.30 4.69 3.28
C LEU A 110 11.81 4.22 4.64
N PHE A 111 12.82 3.36 4.68
CA PHE A 111 13.34 2.74 5.91
C PHE A 111 14.45 3.52 6.62
N THR A 112 14.79 4.72 6.15
CA THR A 112 15.77 5.56 6.84
C THR A 112 15.18 6.01 8.19
N PRO A 113 15.82 5.72 9.33
CA PRO A 113 15.38 6.28 10.61
C PRO A 113 15.49 7.80 10.56
N CYS A 114 14.53 8.52 11.15
CA CYS A 114 14.73 9.93 11.44
C CYS A 114 16.02 10.06 12.26
N GLU A 115 17.04 10.72 11.70
CA GLU A 115 18.13 11.22 12.53
C GLU A 115 17.48 12.21 13.49
N GLY A 116 17.37 11.81 14.76
CA GLY A 116 16.79 12.68 15.79
C GLY A 116 17.66 13.91 15.94
N GLU A 117 17.09 15.08 15.65
CA GLU A 117 17.59 16.36 16.16
C GLU A 117 17.29 16.50 17.65
#